data_AF-A0A371BVQ2-F1
#
_entry.id   AF-A0A371BVQ2-F1
#
_cell.length_a   1.000
_cell.length_b   1.000
_cell.length_c   1.000
_cell.angle_alpha   90.00
_cell.angle_beta   90.00
_cell.angle_gamma   90.00
#
_symmetry.space_group_name_H-M   'P 1'
#
loop_
_entity.id
_entity.type
_entity.pdbx_description
1 polymer ?
#
loop_
_entity_poly.entity_id
_entity_poly.type
_entity_poly.pdbx_seq_one_letter_code
_entity_poly.pdbx_strand_id
1 'polypeptide(L)'
;MSLYQPEPVEISTRMRPGEWTEASLEELVNTYRTRIVEMGASASDVVTDIERNDDGSVRVAVSWDKPANAGDEDAVTGGQTV
;
A
#
# COMPACT_ATOMS: atom_id res chain seq x y z
N MET A 1 24.95 -10.18 6.26
CA MET A 1 24.51 -9.59 4.98
C MET A 1 23.08 -9.14 5.20
N SER A 2 22.79 -7.83 5.13
CA SER A 2 21.40 -7.36 5.26
C SER A 2 20.65 -7.76 4.01
N LEU A 3 19.60 -8.56 4.18
CA LEU A 3 18.62 -8.83 3.13
C LEU A 3 18.04 -7.48 2.70
N TYR A 4 18.08 -7.19 1.40
CA TYR A 4 17.44 -6.00 0.86
C TYR A 4 15.92 -6.17 1.05
N GLN A 5 15.38 -5.53 2.09
CA GLN A 5 13.94 -5.41 2.26
C GLN A 5 13.49 -4.27 1.34
N PRO A 6 12.65 -4.53 0.31
CA PRO A 6 12.11 -3.45 -0.50
C PRO A 6 11.37 -2.47 0.41
N GLU A 7 11.58 -1.18 0.20
CA GLU A 7 10.90 -0.14 0.98
C GLU A 7 9.38 -0.32 0.85
N PRO A 8 8.62 -0.28 1.95
CA PRO A 8 7.17 -0.42 1.90
C PRO A 8 6.57 0.72 1.08
N VAL A 9 5.71 0.36 0.12
CA VAL A 9 5.06 1.34 -0.74
C VAL A 9 3.87 1.92 0.00
N GLU A 10 3.86 3.23 0.23
CA GLU A 10 2.74 3.95 0.83
C GLU A 10 2.27 5.09 -0.07
N ILE A 11 0.96 5.15 -0.29
CA ILE A 11 0.28 6.29 -0.91
C ILE A 11 -0.55 6.96 0.17
N SER A 12 -0.14 8.16 0.61
CA SER A 12 -0.90 8.95 1.57
C SER A 12 -1.34 10.29 1.00
N THR A 13 -2.54 10.71 1.36
CA THR A 13 -3.10 12.00 0.97
C THR A 13 -3.85 12.61 2.14
N ARG A 14 -3.56 13.89 2.38
CA ARG A 14 -4.20 14.70 3.41
C ARG A 14 -5.20 15.66 2.75
N MET A 15 -6.43 15.63 3.22
CA MET A 15 -7.54 16.44 2.75
C MET A 15 -7.96 17.42 3.85
N ARG A 16 -8.26 18.67 3.47
CA ARG A 16 -8.77 19.68 4.41
C ARG A 16 -10.27 19.49 4.67
N PRO A 17 -10.80 20.01 5.78
CA PRO A 17 -12.24 20.05 6.00
C PRO A 17 -12.97 20.66 4.80
N GLY A 18 -13.98 19.95 4.28
CA GLY A 18 -14.76 20.35 3.12
C GLY A 18 -14.21 19.91 1.76
N GLU A 19 -12.97 19.41 1.68
CA GLU A 19 -12.41 18.83 0.44
C GLU A 19 -12.73 17.35 0.26
N TRP A 20 -13.29 16.71 1.29
CA TRP A 20 -13.60 15.29 1.29
C TRP A 20 -15.05 15.05 1.69
N THR A 21 -15.61 13.96 1.17
CA THR A 21 -16.90 13.39 1.56
C THR A 21 -16.70 11.89 1.77
N GLU A 22 -17.65 11.21 2.42
CA GLU A 22 -17.55 9.76 2.60
C GLU A 22 -17.42 9.03 1.25
N ALA A 23 -18.22 9.42 0.26
CA ALA A 23 -18.12 8.88 -1.10
C ALA A 23 -16.75 9.12 -1.73
N SER A 24 -16.22 10.35 -1.66
CA SER A 24 -14.90 10.67 -2.22
C SER A 24 -13.76 9.95 -1.49
N LEU A 25 -13.89 9.71 -0.18
CA LEU A 25 -12.91 8.91 0.57
C LEU A 25 -12.92 7.46 0.11
N GLU A 26 -14.09 6.85 -0.05
CA GLU A 26 -14.24 5.48 -0.52
C GLU A 26 -13.68 5.30 -1.95
N GLU A 27 -13.92 6.27 -2.84
CA GLU A 27 -13.35 6.29 -4.18
C GLU A 27 -11.82 6.44 -4.15
N LEU A 28 -11.30 7.31 -3.27
CA LEU A 28 -9.86 7.52 -3.13
C LEU A 28 -9.15 6.26 -2.61
N VAL A 29 -9.71 5.64 -1.57
CA VAL A 29 -9.20 4.38 -1.01
C VAL A 29 -9.20 3.28 -2.08
N ASN A 30 -10.30 3.12 -2.81
CA ASN A 30 -10.37 2.13 -3.89
C ASN A 30 -9.34 2.40 -4.99
N THR A 31 -9.13 3.67 -5.35
CA THR A 31 -8.14 4.06 -6.35
C THR A 31 -6.73 3.69 -5.89
N TYR A 32 -6.36 4.03 -4.66
CA TYR A 32 -5.03 3.73 -4.13
C TYR A 32 -4.80 2.24 -3.95
N ARG A 33 -5.81 1.52 -3.44
CA ARG A 33 -5.77 0.06 -3.35
C ARG A 33 -5.58 -0.58 -4.72
N THR A 34 -6.31 -0.12 -5.72
CA THR A 34 -6.17 -0.62 -7.10
C THR A 34 -4.75 -0.40 -7.60
N ARG A 35 -4.18 0.80 -7.44
CA ARG A 35 -2.80 1.07 -7.85
C ARG A 35 -1.79 0.16 -7.14
N ILE A 36 -1.98 -0.08 -5.85
CA ILE A 36 -1.09 -0.98 -5.09
C ILE A 36 -1.23 -2.43 -5.56
N VAL A 37 -2.44 -2.89 -5.86
CA VAL A 37 -2.67 -4.21 -6.45
C VAL A 37 -2.08 -4.29 -7.87
N GLU A 38 -2.19 -3.24 -8.68
CA GLU A 38 -1.56 -3.16 -10.01
C GLU A 38 -0.02 -3.22 -9.93
N MET A 39 0.57 -2.77 -8.82
CA MET A 39 2.02 -2.93 -8.55
C MET A 39 2.41 -4.35 -8.12
N GLY A 40 1.45 -5.26 -7.96
CA GLY A 40 1.67 -6.66 -7.62
C GLY A 40 1.36 -7.04 -6.17
N ALA A 41 0.75 -6.15 -5.38
CA ALA A 41 0.28 -6.49 -4.04
C ALA A 41 -0.95 -7.39 -4.10
N SER A 42 -1.06 -8.35 -3.19
CA SER A 42 -2.34 -9.04 -2.98
C SER A 42 -3.30 -8.11 -2.27
N ALA A 43 -4.60 -8.23 -2.56
CA ALA A 43 -5.62 -7.41 -1.89
C ALA A 43 -5.66 -7.58 -0.35
N SER A 44 -5.06 -8.65 0.18
CA SER A 44 -4.87 -8.94 1.62
C SER A 44 -3.61 -8.30 2.21
N ASP A 45 -2.62 -7.94 1.39
CA ASP A 45 -1.38 -7.27 1.80
C ASP A 45 -1.53 -5.73 1.77
N VAL A 46 -2.68 -5.23 1.31
CA VAL A 46 -2.98 -3.80 1.28
C VAL A 46 -3.64 -3.37 2.57
N VAL A 47 -2.94 -2.55 3.33
CA VAL A 47 -3.42 -1.92 4.57
C VAL A 47 -3.97 -0.54 4.23
N THR A 48 -5.17 -0.23 4.72
CA THR A 48 -5.77 1.10 4.59
C THR A 48 -5.92 1.70 5.97
N ASP A 49 -5.37 2.87 6.17
CA ASP A 49 -5.49 3.67 7.38
C ASP A 49 -6.16 5.02 7.05
N ILE A 50 -7.18 5.37 7.83
CA ILE A 50 -7.94 6.61 7.65
C ILE A 50 -7.96 7.35 8.99
N GLU A 51 -7.12 8.37 9.09
CA GLU A 51 -7.03 9.22 10.27
C GLU A 51 -7.93 10.44 10.10
N ARG A 52 -8.98 10.52 10.92
CA ARG A 52 -9.87 11.68 10.99
C ARG A 52 -9.45 12.56 12.16
N ASN A 53 -9.05 13.79 11.86
CA ASN A 53 -8.59 14.75 12.85
C ASN A 53 -9.77 15.59 13.37
N ASP A 54 -9.66 16.06 14.62
CA ASP A 54 -10.70 16.87 15.29
C ASP A 54 -10.95 18.24 14.61
N ASP A 55 -9.95 18.73 13.87
CA ASP A 55 -10.02 19.92 13.01
C ASP A 55 -10.86 19.70 11.71
N GLY A 56 -11.39 18.48 11.52
CA GLY A 56 -12.16 18.10 10.33
C GLY A 56 -11.31 17.75 9.10
N SER A 57 -9.98 17.72 9.24
CA SER A 57 -9.08 17.19 8.22
C SER A 57 -9.02 15.66 8.26
N VAL A 58 -8.86 15.04 7.10
CA VAL A 58 -8.75 13.58 6.98
C VAL A 58 -7.48 13.24 6.24
N ARG A 59 -6.74 12.27 6.77
CA ARG A 59 -5.63 11.63 6.09
C ARG A 59 -6.03 10.22 5.72
N VAL A 60 -5.86 9.90 4.45
CA VAL A 60 -5.97 8.53 3.95
C VAL A 60 -4.55 8.06 3.64
N ALA A 61 -4.14 6.94 4.20
CA ALA A 61 -2.92 6.25 3.88
C ALA A 61 -3.26 4.83 3.43
N VAL A 62 -2.79 4.43 2.26
CA VAL A 62 -2.87 3.06 1.80
C VAL A 62 -1.46 2.56 1.60
N SER A 63 -1.13 1.49 2.31
CA SER A 63 0.22 0.97 2.42
C SER A 63 0.23 -0.48 1.95
N TRP A 64 1.24 -0.85 1.20
CA TRP A 64 1.54 -2.25 0.91
C TRP A 64 2.41 -2.78 2.04
N ASP A 65 1.79 -3.49 2.97
CA ASP A 65 2.51 -4.29 3.96
C ASP A 65 2.99 -5.54 3.24
N LYS A 66 4.09 -5.41 2.50
CA LYS A 66 4.75 -6.58 1.92
C LYS A 66 5.22 -7.38 3.13
N PRO A 67 4.68 -8.59 3.40
CA PRO A 67 5.22 -9.41 4.46
C PRO A 67 6.72 -9.49 4.21
N ALA A 68 7.53 -9.13 5.20
CA ALA A 68 8.96 -9.29 5.11
C ALA A 68 9.16 -10.71 4.61
N ASN A 69 9.66 -10.86 3.38
CA ASN A 69 9.95 -12.18 2.84
C ASN A 69 10.89 -12.81 3.87
N ALA A 70 10.35 -13.66 4.73
CA ALA A 70 11.10 -14.54 5.58
C ALA A 70 11.66 -15.58 4.61
N GLY A 71 12.74 -15.21 3.92
CA GLY A 71 13.53 -16.01 3.00
C GLY A 71 12.75 -17.08 2.23
N ASP A 72 12.21 -16.73 1.07
CA ASP A 72 12.16 -17.69 -0.03
C ASP A 72 13.10 -17.17 -1.12
N GLU A 73 14.40 -17.34 -0.86
CA GLU A 73 15.46 -17.24 -1.87
C GLU A 73 15.60 -18.57 -2.63
N ASP A 74 14.56 -19.43 -2.70
CA ASP A 74 14.62 -20.76 -3.34
C ASP A 74 13.52 -20.98 -4.40
N ALA A 75 13.12 -19.94 -5.13
CA ALA A 75 12.19 -20.10 -6.26
C ALA A 75 12.62 -19.40 -7.56
N VAL A 76 13.91 -19.08 -7.73
CA VAL A 76 14.48 -18.78 -9.06
C VAL A 76 15.25 -19.99 -9.57
N THR A 77 14.54 -21.09 -9.85
CA THR A 77 14.98 -22.03 -10.88
C THR A 77 14.57 -21.45 -12.24
N GLY A 78 15.27 -20.40 -12.64
CA GLY A 78 15.26 -19.88 -14.02
C GLY A 78 16.56 -20.31 -14.67
N GLY A 79 16.54 -21.46 -15.34
CA GLY A 79 17.72 -22.13 -15.86
C GLY A 79 18.58 -21.26 -16.78
N GLN A 80 19.89 -21.29 -16.52
CA GLN A 80 20.89 -21.06 -17.54
C GLN A 80 21.80 -22.29 -17.59
N THR A 81 21.34 -23.29 -18.35
CA THR A 81 22.18 -24.39 -18.81
C THR A 81 23.16 -23.86 -19.85
N VAL A 82 24.45 -23.99 -19.52
CA VAL A 82 25.68 -24.13 -20.34
C VAL A 82 25.85 -23.34 -21.63
#